data_AF-A0A8T6MTM6-F1
#
_entry.id   AF-A0A8T6MTM6-F1
#
_cell.length_a   1.000
_cell.length_b   1.000
_cell.length_c   1.000
_cell.angle_alpha   90.00
_cell.angle_beta   90.00
_cell.angle_gamma   90.00
#
_symmetry.space_group_name_H-M   'P 1'
#
loop_
_entity.id
_entity.type
_entity.pdbx_description
1 polymer ?
#
loop_
_entity_poly.entity_id
_entity_poly.type
_entity_poly.pdbx_seq_one_letter_code
_entity_poly.pdbx_strand_id
1 'polypeptide(L)'
;MAEEFQSQLSKAQKGDIQAQYQVAQAYALGKGVKQSSKEALRWYKKAAEQKNIESLYALGIIYETGTGAEKDEAKSLAYYREAADLGHAQAQHNLANYYFKRAGKEPSSRELMFKYYTLAAKQMHAQSMMALGVSYLVVEPSPNKVEGLAWMMAAVQCFAYQMDLVDKFRDQESPEDVAKARERATQIISQLMKQK
;
A
#
# COMPACT_ATOMS: atom_id res chain seq x y z
N MET A 1 25.14 -12.94 5.57
CA MET A 1 24.61 -11.68 5.01
C MET A 1 25.26 -11.30 3.67
N ALA A 2 26.57 -11.07 3.59
CA ALA A 2 27.22 -10.68 2.32
C ALA A 2 27.19 -11.80 1.26
N GLU A 3 27.45 -13.05 1.63
CA GLU A 3 27.42 -14.20 0.71
C GLU A 3 26.02 -14.46 0.14
N GLU A 4 24.99 -14.30 0.98
CA GLU A 4 23.58 -14.42 0.57
C GLU A 4 23.21 -13.34 -0.45
N PHE A 5 23.64 -12.09 -0.23
CA PHE A 5 23.46 -11.02 -1.20
C PHE A 5 24.17 -11.33 -2.53
N GLN A 6 25.41 -11.81 -2.50
CA GLN A 6 26.15 -12.15 -3.74
C GLN A 6 25.49 -13.29 -4.52
N SER A 7 24.99 -14.31 -3.83
CA SER A 7 24.19 -15.39 -4.44
C SER A 7 22.94 -14.84 -5.13
N GLN A 8 22.22 -13.94 -4.45
CA GLN A 8 21.02 -13.32 -5.02
C GLN A 8 21.33 -12.37 -6.17
N LEU A 9 22.42 -11.63 -6.08
CA LEU A 9 22.92 -10.77 -7.17
C LEU A 9 23.25 -11.59 -8.42
N SER A 10 23.90 -12.75 -8.26
CA SER A 10 24.19 -13.66 -9.37
C SER A 10 22.91 -14.14 -10.08
N LYS A 11 21.87 -14.51 -9.33
CA LYS A 11 20.55 -14.87 -9.90
C LYS A 11 19.89 -13.69 -10.61
N ALA A 12 19.91 -12.51 -9.98
CA ALA A 12 19.33 -11.29 -10.55
C ALA A 12 20.01 -10.89 -11.87
N GLN A 13 21.33 -11.05 -11.95
CA GLN A 13 22.12 -10.82 -13.17
C GLN A 13 21.74 -11.80 -14.29
N LYS A 14 21.35 -13.04 -13.94
CA LYS A 14 20.83 -14.04 -14.89
C LYS A 14 19.37 -13.84 -15.29
N GLY A 15 18.72 -12.77 -14.81
CA GLY A 15 17.35 -12.41 -15.21
C GLY A 15 16.26 -12.85 -14.25
N ASP A 16 16.59 -13.53 -13.14
CA ASP A 16 15.58 -13.99 -12.18
C ASP A 16 14.81 -12.80 -11.58
N ILE A 17 13.51 -12.74 -11.87
CA ILE A 17 12.63 -11.60 -11.55
C ILE A 17 12.58 -11.36 -10.03
N GLN A 18 12.43 -12.43 -9.25
CA GLN A 18 12.32 -12.34 -7.80
C GLN A 18 13.64 -11.90 -7.18
N ALA A 19 14.77 -12.36 -7.72
CA ALA A 19 16.09 -11.94 -7.32
C ALA A 19 16.35 -10.48 -7.66
N GLN A 20 15.93 -10.00 -8.82
CA GLN A 20 16.03 -8.58 -9.17
C GLN A 20 15.27 -7.70 -8.17
N TYR A 21 14.05 -8.09 -7.82
CA TYR A 21 13.26 -7.41 -6.78
C TYR A 21 13.97 -7.42 -5.42
N GLN A 22 14.45 -8.58 -4.97
CA GLN A 22 15.12 -8.72 -3.68
C GLN A 22 16.45 -7.97 -3.62
N VAL A 23 17.22 -7.95 -4.70
CA VAL A 23 18.45 -7.14 -4.82
C VAL A 23 18.10 -5.66 -4.78
N ALA A 24 17.01 -5.22 -5.42
CA ALA A 24 16.53 -3.86 -5.33
C ALA A 24 16.19 -3.47 -3.88
N GLN A 25 15.45 -4.32 -3.15
CA GLN A 25 15.18 -4.12 -1.73
C GLN A 25 16.46 -4.09 -0.88
N ALA A 26 17.41 -4.98 -1.15
CA ALA A 26 18.67 -5.04 -0.42
C ALA A 26 19.44 -3.72 -0.55
N TYR A 27 19.52 -3.15 -1.77
CA TYR A 27 20.09 -1.82 -1.97
C TYR A 27 19.26 -0.70 -1.34
N ALA A 28 17.93 -0.80 -1.36
CA ALA A 28 17.05 0.22 -0.78
C ALA A 28 17.20 0.30 0.75
N LEU A 29 17.39 -0.85 1.41
CA LEU A 29 17.42 -0.99 2.87
C LEU A 29 18.83 -1.17 3.45
N GLY A 30 19.86 -1.32 2.62
CA GLY A 30 21.21 -1.63 3.07
C GLY A 30 21.40 -3.03 3.66
N LYS A 31 20.57 -4.01 3.25
CA LYS A 31 20.61 -5.38 3.79
C LYS A 31 21.68 -6.21 3.10
N GLY A 32 22.81 -6.44 3.77
CA GLY A 32 23.93 -7.23 3.22
C GLY A 32 24.74 -6.53 2.13
N VAL A 33 24.41 -5.27 1.81
CA VAL A 33 25.11 -4.39 0.86
C VAL A 33 24.97 -2.94 1.33
N LYS A 34 25.90 -2.05 0.96
CA LYS A 34 25.77 -0.62 1.25
C LYS A 34 24.51 -0.07 0.57
N GLN A 35 23.69 0.64 1.35
CA GLN A 35 22.46 1.26 0.85
C GLN A 35 22.75 2.19 -0.34
N SER A 36 21.94 2.08 -1.39
CA SER A 36 22.05 2.89 -2.60
C SER A 36 20.70 2.98 -3.30
N SER A 37 20.04 4.14 -3.21
CA SER A 37 18.77 4.38 -3.91
C SER A 37 18.91 4.32 -5.44
N LYS A 38 20.10 4.66 -5.96
CA LYS A 38 20.40 4.57 -7.39
C LYS A 38 20.47 3.13 -7.88
N GLU A 39 21.11 2.23 -7.13
CA GLU A 39 21.13 0.80 -7.48
C GLU A 39 19.77 0.15 -7.26
N ALA A 40 19.06 0.52 -6.18
CA ALA A 40 17.70 0.05 -5.95
C ALA A 40 16.78 0.40 -7.14
N LEU A 41 16.79 1.66 -7.59
CA LEU A 41 16.06 2.12 -8.77
C LEU A 41 16.38 1.28 -10.01
N ARG A 42 17.67 1.02 -10.25
CA ARG A 42 18.12 0.24 -11.41
C ARG A 42 17.56 -1.19 -11.38
N TRP A 43 17.60 -1.85 -10.23
CA TRP A 43 17.11 -3.22 -10.09
C TRP A 43 15.58 -3.31 -10.09
N TYR A 44 14.88 -2.35 -9.47
CA TYR A 44 13.43 -2.27 -9.59
C TYR A 44 12.99 -2.08 -11.04
N LYS A 45 13.68 -1.25 -11.83
CA LYS A 45 13.40 -1.12 -13.27
C LYS A 45 13.52 -2.44 -14.03
N LYS A 46 14.61 -3.19 -13.82
CA LYS A 46 14.80 -4.51 -14.45
C LYS A 46 13.68 -5.50 -14.10
N ALA A 47 13.29 -5.55 -12.83
CA ALA A 47 12.20 -6.43 -12.40
C ALA A 47 10.83 -5.97 -12.97
N ALA A 48 10.60 -4.66 -13.00
CA ALA A 48 9.38 -4.05 -13.56
C ALA A 48 9.25 -4.26 -15.08
N GLU A 49 10.35 -4.24 -15.84
CA GLU A 49 10.37 -4.60 -17.26
C GLU A 49 9.82 -6.03 -17.51
N GLN A 50 9.98 -6.90 -16.51
CA GLN A 50 9.44 -8.26 -16.49
C GLN A 50 8.09 -8.38 -15.75
N LYS A 51 7.38 -7.26 -15.59
CA LYS A 51 6.05 -7.17 -14.95
C LYS A 51 6.02 -7.61 -13.48
N ASN A 52 7.14 -7.49 -12.76
CA ASN A 52 7.12 -7.69 -11.31
C ASN A 52 6.27 -6.59 -10.63
N ILE A 53 5.13 -7.01 -10.08
CA ILE A 53 4.09 -6.13 -9.52
C ILE A 53 4.65 -5.25 -8.40
N GLU A 54 5.41 -5.84 -7.48
CA GLU A 54 6.01 -5.13 -6.34
C GLU A 54 7.03 -4.07 -6.79
N SER A 55 7.82 -4.37 -7.83
CA SER A 55 8.78 -3.43 -8.39
C SER A 55 8.10 -2.29 -9.13
N LEU A 56 7.00 -2.57 -9.86
CA LEU A 56 6.18 -1.53 -10.47
C LEU A 56 5.62 -0.59 -9.39
N TYR A 57 5.07 -1.14 -8.31
CA TYR A 57 4.59 -0.32 -7.19
C TYR A 57 5.73 0.49 -6.54
N ALA A 58 6.89 -0.12 -6.29
CA ALA A 58 8.06 0.55 -5.73
C ALA A 58 8.55 1.71 -6.61
N LEU A 59 8.54 1.55 -7.95
CA LEU A 59 8.86 2.63 -8.87
C LEU A 59 7.85 3.77 -8.81
N GLY A 60 6.56 3.44 -8.68
CA GLY A 60 5.50 4.43 -8.42
C GLY A 60 5.82 5.30 -7.20
N ILE A 61 6.22 4.67 -6.10
CA ILE A 61 6.64 5.35 -4.86
C ILE A 61 7.89 6.20 -5.09
N ILE A 62 8.93 5.64 -5.74
CA ILE A 62 10.20 6.36 -5.98
C ILE A 62 9.96 7.66 -6.75
N TYR A 63 9.15 7.62 -7.81
CA TYR A 63 8.84 8.81 -8.60
C TYR A 63 7.84 9.75 -7.88
N GLU A 64 7.02 9.25 -6.96
CA GLU A 64 6.15 10.09 -6.12
C GLU A 64 6.94 10.88 -5.08
N THR A 65 7.90 10.23 -4.41
CA THR A 65 8.66 10.81 -3.30
C THR A 65 9.95 11.49 -3.73
N GLY A 66 10.48 11.15 -4.91
CA GLY A 66 11.79 11.58 -5.37
C GLY A 66 12.95 10.84 -4.68
N THR A 67 12.72 9.63 -4.14
CA THR A 67 13.76 8.87 -3.44
C THR A 67 14.63 8.07 -4.41
N GLY A 68 15.77 8.63 -4.81
CA GLY A 68 16.71 7.99 -5.73
C GLY A 68 16.46 8.27 -7.21
N ALA A 69 15.39 8.99 -7.52
CA ALA A 69 15.10 9.63 -8.81
C ALA A 69 14.53 11.03 -8.55
N GLU A 70 14.54 11.91 -9.55
CA GLU A 70 13.76 13.14 -9.46
C GLU A 70 12.26 12.81 -9.39
N LYS A 71 11.52 13.59 -8.59
CA LYS A 71 10.07 13.45 -8.46
C LYS A 71 9.39 13.70 -9.81
N ASP A 72 8.52 12.79 -10.20
CA ASP A 72 7.81 12.83 -11.49
C ASP A 72 6.42 12.20 -11.33
N GLU A 73 5.40 13.05 -11.20
CA GLU A 73 4.01 12.61 -10.97
C GLU A 73 3.50 11.75 -12.15
N ALA A 74 3.88 12.07 -13.39
CA ALA A 74 3.43 11.33 -14.56
C ALA A 74 4.02 9.92 -14.59
N LYS A 75 5.33 9.76 -14.31
CA LYS A 75 5.95 8.44 -14.19
C LYS A 75 5.40 7.65 -13.02
N SER A 76 5.20 8.29 -11.87
CA SER A 76 4.59 7.65 -10.70
C SER A 76 3.23 7.03 -11.05
N LEU A 77 2.35 7.80 -11.67
CA LEU A 77 1.02 7.33 -12.09
C LEU A 77 1.08 6.24 -13.14
N ALA A 78 2.03 6.32 -14.09
CA ALA A 78 2.22 5.27 -15.09
C ALA A 78 2.55 3.93 -14.43
N TYR A 79 3.51 3.92 -13.50
CA TYR A 79 3.89 2.72 -12.76
C TYR A 79 2.78 2.21 -11.82
N TYR A 80 2.08 3.10 -11.12
CA TYR A 80 0.92 2.70 -10.31
C TYR A 80 -0.20 2.11 -11.17
N ARG A 81 -0.46 2.65 -12.37
CA ARG A 81 -1.46 2.09 -13.28
C ARG A 81 -1.08 0.70 -13.74
N GLU A 82 0.18 0.49 -14.12
CA GLU A 82 0.64 -0.83 -14.52
C GLU A 82 0.55 -1.85 -13.37
N ALA A 83 0.97 -1.48 -12.16
CA ALA A 83 0.82 -2.33 -10.98
C ALA A 83 -0.66 -2.60 -10.64
N ALA A 84 -1.52 -1.59 -10.77
CA ALA A 84 -2.95 -1.69 -10.49
C ALA A 84 -3.68 -2.59 -11.50
N ASP A 85 -3.31 -2.51 -12.78
CA ASP A 85 -3.86 -3.35 -13.84
C ASP A 85 -3.44 -4.82 -13.67
N LEU A 86 -2.29 -5.07 -13.02
CA LEU A 86 -1.85 -6.40 -12.58
C LEU A 86 -2.43 -6.82 -11.21
N GLY A 87 -3.31 -6.02 -10.61
CA GLY A 87 -4.04 -6.38 -9.40
C GLY A 87 -3.45 -5.86 -8.09
N HIS A 88 -2.40 -5.02 -8.09
CA HIS A 88 -1.82 -4.53 -6.84
C HIS A 88 -2.77 -3.60 -6.07
N ALA A 89 -3.33 -4.08 -4.94
CA ALA A 89 -4.36 -3.36 -4.19
C ALA A 89 -3.93 -1.97 -3.72
N GLN A 90 -2.68 -1.81 -3.26
CA GLN A 90 -2.19 -0.53 -2.78
C GLN A 90 -1.90 0.46 -3.93
N ALA A 91 -1.56 -0.04 -5.12
CA ALA A 91 -1.41 0.82 -6.30
C ALA A 91 -2.78 1.32 -6.78
N GLN A 92 -3.79 0.44 -6.77
CA GLN A 92 -5.18 0.80 -7.01
C GLN A 92 -5.67 1.85 -5.99
N HIS A 93 -5.38 1.67 -4.70
CA HIS A 93 -5.69 2.66 -3.67
C HIS A 93 -5.04 4.03 -3.96
N ASN A 94 -3.74 4.05 -4.30
CA ASN A 94 -3.02 5.29 -4.57
C ASN A 94 -3.56 6.02 -5.82
N LEU A 95 -3.91 5.28 -6.88
CA LEU A 95 -4.58 5.86 -8.04
C LEU A 95 -5.96 6.42 -7.70
N ALA A 96 -6.74 5.71 -6.91
CA ALA A 96 -8.03 6.20 -6.47
C ALA A 96 -7.90 7.49 -5.65
N ASN A 97 -6.92 7.59 -4.74
CA ASN A 97 -6.61 8.82 -4.01
C ASN A 97 -6.21 9.98 -4.94
N TYR A 98 -5.43 9.70 -5.98
CA TYR A 98 -5.06 10.69 -6.99
C TYR A 98 -6.30 11.26 -7.70
N TYR A 99 -7.23 10.39 -8.09
CA TYR A 99 -8.46 10.77 -8.76
C TYR A 99 -9.48 11.41 -7.83
N PHE A 100 -9.55 10.99 -6.57
CA PHE A 100 -10.40 11.60 -5.56
C PHE A 100 -10.11 13.10 -5.41
N LYS A 101 -8.83 13.48 -5.35
CA LYS A 101 -8.38 14.89 -5.31
C LYS A 101 -8.81 15.71 -6.54
N ARG A 102 -9.20 15.05 -7.64
CA ARG A 102 -9.56 15.65 -8.94
C ARG A 102 -11.02 15.41 -9.33
N ALA A 103 -11.80 14.69 -8.53
CA ALA A 103 -13.17 14.30 -8.87
C ALA A 103 -14.11 15.49 -9.12
N GLY A 104 -13.82 16.66 -8.52
CA GLY A 104 -14.55 17.92 -8.77
C GLY A 104 -14.04 18.76 -9.95
N LYS A 105 -12.93 18.36 -10.59
CA LYS A 105 -12.31 19.09 -11.71
C LYS A 105 -12.64 18.45 -13.06
N GLU A 106 -12.79 17.12 -13.11
CA GLU A 106 -13.01 16.37 -14.33
C GLU A 106 -13.96 15.17 -14.07
N PRO A 107 -15.03 14.99 -14.86
CA PRO A 107 -15.97 13.88 -14.68
C PRO A 107 -15.32 12.50 -14.72
N SER A 108 -14.33 12.30 -15.60
CA SER A 108 -13.58 11.04 -15.73
C SER A 108 -12.79 10.68 -14.46
N SER A 109 -12.33 11.67 -13.70
CA SER A 109 -11.65 11.45 -12.42
C SER A 109 -12.60 10.81 -11.40
N ARG A 110 -13.87 11.20 -11.40
CA ARG A 110 -14.87 10.60 -10.51
C ARG A 110 -15.05 9.10 -10.81
N GLU A 111 -15.22 8.74 -12.08
CA GLU A 111 -15.40 7.35 -12.50
C GLU A 111 -14.17 6.50 -12.18
N LEU A 112 -12.97 7.01 -12.48
CA LEU A 112 -11.71 6.31 -12.21
C LEU A 112 -11.46 6.15 -10.70
N MET A 113 -11.84 7.14 -9.88
CA MET A 113 -11.79 7.04 -8.43
C MET A 113 -12.64 5.86 -7.93
N PHE A 114 -13.92 5.80 -8.31
CA PHE A 114 -14.81 4.70 -7.89
C PHE A 114 -14.31 3.36 -8.41
N LYS A 115 -13.82 3.30 -9.65
CA LYS A 115 -13.23 2.09 -10.25
C LYS A 115 -12.08 1.56 -9.41
N TYR A 116 -11.05 2.37 -9.16
CA TYR A 116 -9.84 1.91 -8.50
C TYR A 116 -10.05 1.63 -7.00
N TYR A 117 -10.86 2.41 -6.29
CA TYR A 117 -11.23 2.07 -4.92
C TYR A 117 -11.99 0.75 -4.84
N THR A 118 -12.94 0.51 -5.77
CA THR A 118 -13.69 -0.75 -5.81
C THR A 118 -12.78 -1.94 -6.09
N LEU A 119 -11.83 -1.81 -7.02
CA LEU A 119 -10.84 -2.88 -7.29
C LEU A 119 -10.02 -3.23 -6.05
N ALA A 120 -9.52 -2.23 -5.32
CA ALA A 120 -8.75 -2.46 -4.10
C ALA A 120 -9.64 -3.02 -2.96
N ALA A 121 -10.85 -2.50 -2.81
CA ALA A 121 -11.81 -2.94 -1.81
C ALA A 121 -12.22 -4.41 -1.99
N LYS A 122 -12.40 -4.87 -3.24
CA LYS A 122 -12.67 -6.29 -3.54
C LYS A 122 -11.54 -7.25 -3.11
N GLN A 123 -10.34 -6.72 -2.86
CA GLN A 123 -9.19 -7.47 -2.34
C GLN A 123 -9.04 -7.34 -0.82
N MET A 124 -10.11 -6.98 -0.11
CA MET A 124 -10.10 -6.77 1.35
C MET A 124 -9.19 -5.63 1.83
N HIS A 125 -8.85 -4.67 0.94
CA HIS A 125 -8.08 -3.50 1.35
C HIS A 125 -8.96 -2.54 2.18
N ALA A 126 -8.93 -2.69 3.50
CA ALA A 126 -9.82 -2.00 4.43
C ALA A 126 -9.77 -0.46 4.31
N GLN A 127 -8.58 0.11 4.06
CA GLN A 127 -8.44 1.55 3.81
C GLN A 127 -9.19 1.98 2.54
N SER A 128 -9.18 1.16 1.49
CA SER A 128 -9.94 1.43 0.26
C SER A 128 -11.44 1.25 0.46
N MET A 129 -11.88 0.25 1.23
CA MET A 129 -13.30 0.10 1.58
C MET A 129 -13.82 1.34 2.32
N MET A 130 -13.06 1.81 3.32
CA MET A 130 -13.42 3.02 4.06
C MET A 130 -13.44 4.25 3.15
N ALA A 131 -12.40 4.45 2.33
CA ALA A 131 -12.31 5.58 1.41
C ALA A 131 -13.40 5.55 0.31
N LEU A 132 -13.74 4.36 -0.20
CA LEU A 132 -14.86 4.16 -1.13
C LEU A 132 -16.17 4.57 -0.49
N GLY A 133 -16.41 4.11 0.74
CA GLY A 133 -17.60 4.43 1.52
C GLY A 133 -17.76 5.93 1.74
N VAL A 134 -16.69 6.61 2.18
CA VAL A 134 -16.66 8.08 2.30
C VAL A 134 -16.93 8.74 0.95
N SER A 135 -16.34 8.26 -0.14
CA SER A 135 -16.52 8.83 -1.48
C SER A 135 -17.98 8.79 -1.97
N TYR A 136 -18.72 7.72 -1.66
CA TYR A 136 -20.16 7.66 -1.91
C TYR A 136 -20.95 8.73 -1.15
N LEU A 137 -20.48 9.15 0.03
CA LEU A 137 -21.19 10.09 0.90
C LEU A 137 -20.85 11.57 0.61
N VAL A 138 -19.62 11.86 0.18
CA VAL A 138 -19.12 13.25 0.06
C VAL A 138 -19.03 13.78 -1.37
N VAL A 139 -19.00 12.91 -2.39
CA VAL A 139 -18.91 13.34 -3.79
C VAL A 139 -20.32 13.55 -4.36
N GLU A 140 -20.66 14.81 -4.64
CA GLU A 140 -22.00 15.18 -5.13
C GLU A 140 -22.09 15.23 -6.68
N PRO A 141 -23.26 14.88 -7.26
CA PRO A 141 -24.41 14.27 -6.59
C PRO A 141 -24.06 12.85 -6.11
N SER A 142 -24.37 12.49 -4.86
CA SER A 142 -24.09 11.15 -4.33
C SER A 142 -24.75 10.07 -5.19
N PRO A 143 -24.02 9.01 -5.62
CA PRO A 143 -24.61 7.99 -6.48
C PRO A 143 -25.48 6.99 -5.69
N ASN A 144 -25.10 6.67 -4.45
CA ASN A 144 -25.85 5.80 -3.54
C ASN A 144 -25.27 5.86 -2.11
N LYS A 145 -25.97 6.50 -1.17
CA LYS A 145 -25.50 6.63 0.22
C LYS A 145 -25.54 5.32 1.01
N VAL A 146 -26.48 4.42 0.70
CA VAL A 146 -26.59 3.11 1.36
C VAL A 146 -25.37 2.26 1.04
N GLU A 147 -24.96 2.24 -0.23
CA GLU A 147 -23.75 1.55 -0.67
C GLU A 147 -22.50 2.12 0.03
N GLY A 148 -22.44 3.44 0.21
CA GLY A 148 -21.37 4.10 0.96
C GLY A 148 -21.25 3.58 2.40
N LEU A 149 -22.38 3.53 3.13
CA LEU A 149 -22.42 3.00 4.49
C LEU A 149 -22.06 1.50 4.53
N ALA A 150 -22.50 0.71 3.56
CA ALA A 150 -22.18 -0.71 3.47
C ALA A 150 -20.66 -0.96 3.35
N TRP A 151 -19.97 -0.20 2.49
CA TRP A 151 -18.51 -0.31 2.37
C TRP A 151 -17.77 0.11 3.65
N MET A 152 -18.26 1.13 4.37
CA MET A 152 -17.69 1.51 5.67
C MET A 152 -17.89 0.39 6.71
N MET A 153 -19.08 -0.23 6.75
CA MET A 153 -19.35 -1.36 7.65
C MET A 153 -18.48 -2.58 7.32
N ALA A 154 -18.31 -2.90 6.04
CA ALA A 154 -17.43 -3.98 5.59
C ALA A 154 -15.95 -3.73 5.99
N ALA A 155 -15.50 -2.48 5.91
CA ALA A 155 -14.16 -2.09 6.38
C ALA A 155 -13.99 -2.36 7.88
N VAL A 156 -14.99 -2.01 8.70
CA VAL A 156 -15.00 -2.28 10.15
C VAL A 156 -14.98 -3.78 10.44
N GLN A 157 -15.74 -4.57 9.67
CA GLN A 157 -15.76 -6.03 9.82
C GLN A 157 -14.40 -6.69 9.53
N CYS A 158 -13.61 -6.15 8.59
CA CYS A 158 -12.24 -6.62 8.38
C CYS A 158 -11.37 -6.46 9.63
N PHE A 159 -11.58 -5.39 10.41
CA PHE A 159 -10.92 -5.22 11.70
C PHE A 159 -11.54 -6.09 12.79
N ALA A 160 -12.85 -6.36 12.74
CA ALA A 160 -13.50 -7.28 13.68
C ALA A 160 -12.93 -8.71 13.58
N TYR A 161 -12.60 -9.19 12.38
CA TYR A 161 -11.89 -10.47 12.22
C TYR A 161 -10.51 -10.47 12.92
N GLN A 162 -9.80 -9.34 12.91
CA GLN A 162 -8.55 -9.20 13.65
C GLN A 162 -8.79 -9.10 15.16
N MET A 163 -9.92 -8.52 15.59
CA MET A 163 -10.32 -8.48 16.99
C MET A 163 -10.66 -9.88 17.53
N ASP A 164 -11.27 -10.77 16.75
CA ASP A 164 -11.49 -12.16 17.16
C ASP A 164 -10.17 -12.87 17.50
N LEU A 165 -9.11 -12.57 16.74
CA LEU A 165 -7.78 -13.08 17.03
C LEU A 165 -7.22 -12.49 18.33
N VAL A 166 -7.37 -11.18 18.56
CA VAL A 166 -6.96 -10.52 19.81
C VAL A 166 -7.71 -11.11 20.99
N ASP A 167 -9.01 -11.32 20.86
CA ASP A 167 -9.88 -11.89 21.89
C ASP A 167 -9.43 -13.31 22.26
N LYS A 168 -9.10 -14.14 21.27
CA LYS A 168 -8.55 -15.48 21.49
C LYS A 168 -7.28 -15.50 22.34
N PHE A 169 -6.38 -14.53 22.16
CA PHE A 169 -5.17 -14.41 22.99
C PHE A 169 -5.47 -13.76 24.34
N ARG A 170 -6.28 -12.71 24.35
CA ARG A 170 -6.72 -12.00 25.57
C ARG A 170 -7.37 -12.96 26.57
N ASP A 171 -8.20 -13.88 26.09
CA ASP A 171 -8.93 -14.82 26.95
C ASP A 171 -8.01 -15.89 27.57
N GLN A 172 -6.74 -15.98 27.16
CA GLN A 172 -5.70 -16.83 27.79
C GLN A 172 -4.90 -16.09 28.87
N GLU A 173 -5.02 -14.77 28.95
CA GLU A 173 -4.23 -13.93 29.84
C GLU A 173 -4.98 -13.56 31.12
N SER A 174 -4.24 -13.15 32.15
CA SER A 174 -4.85 -12.69 33.41
C SER A 174 -5.60 -11.36 33.21
N PRO A 175 -6.69 -11.08 33.96
CA PRO A 175 -7.37 -9.79 33.90
C PRO A 175 -6.45 -8.59 34.16
N GLU A 176 -5.41 -8.78 34.98
CA GLU A 176 -4.41 -7.75 35.29
C GLU A 176 -3.55 -7.42 34.06
N ASP A 177 -3.07 -8.44 33.34
CA ASP A 177 -2.25 -8.26 32.15
C ASP A 177 -3.06 -7.68 30.98
N VAL A 178 -4.33 -8.08 30.85
CA VAL A 178 -5.28 -7.45 29.90
C VAL A 178 -5.49 -5.97 30.21
N ALA A 179 -5.61 -5.59 31.50
CA ALA A 179 -5.75 -4.19 31.90
C ALA A 179 -4.49 -3.37 31.55
N LYS A 180 -3.29 -3.90 31.84
CA LYS A 180 -2.01 -3.29 31.46
C LYS A 180 -1.89 -3.13 29.94
N ALA A 181 -2.30 -4.16 29.18
CA ALA A 181 -2.28 -4.12 27.72
C ALA A 181 -3.22 -3.03 27.15
N ARG A 182 -4.42 -2.84 27.74
CA ARG A 182 -5.35 -1.76 27.35
C ARG A 182 -4.78 -0.36 27.63
N GLU A 183 -4.17 -0.17 28.80
CA GLU A 183 -3.53 1.10 29.14
C GLU A 183 -2.40 1.40 28.15
N ARG A 184 -1.54 0.39 27.89
CA ARG A 184 -0.44 0.53 26.94
C ARG A 184 -0.93 0.83 25.53
N ALA A 185 -1.98 0.16 25.06
CA ALA A 185 -2.59 0.45 23.76
C ALA A 185 -3.06 1.91 23.65
N THR A 186 -3.69 2.45 24.70
CA THR A 186 -4.10 3.86 24.77
C THR A 186 -2.90 4.81 24.68
N GLN A 187 -1.82 4.50 25.41
CA GLN A 187 -0.58 5.29 25.34
C GLN A 187 0.05 5.24 23.94
N ILE A 188 0.08 4.06 23.29
CA ILE A 188 0.58 3.89 21.92
C ILE A 188 -0.24 4.78 20.97
N ILE A 189 -1.58 4.69 21.02
CA ILE A 189 -2.45 5.51 20.15
C ILE A 189 -2.23 7.01 20.40
N SER A 190 -2.17 7.44 21.66
CA SER A 190 -1.94 8.84 22.02
C SER A 190 -0.58 9.35 21.51
N GLN A 191 0.48 8.55 21.60
CA GLN A 191 1.80 8.89 21.05
C GLN A 191 1.76 9.02 19.53
N LEU A 192 1.11 8.09 18.83
CA LEU A 192 1.00 8.12 17.38
C LEU A 192 0.19 9.33 16.87
N MET A 193 -0.88 9.71 17.57
CA MET A 193 -1.68 10.89 17.20
C MET A 193 -0.92 12.21 17.37
N LYS A 194 0.08 12.29 18.26
CA LYS A 194 0.91 13.49 18.46
C LYS A 194 2.04 13.64 17.43
N GLN A 195 2.33 12.61 16.64
CA GLN A 195 3.40 12.61 15.63
C GLN A 195 2.91 12.96 14.22
N LYS A 196 1.61 13.24 14.04
CA LYS A 196 1.01 13.72 12.80
C LYS A 196 0.82 15.23 12.84
#